data_AF-A0A5C7N3U9-F1
#
_entry.id   AF-A0A5C7N3U9-F1
#
_cell.length_a   1.000
_cell.length_b   1.000
_cell.length_c   1.000
_cell.angle_alpha   90.00
_cell.angle_beta   90.00
_cell.angle_gamma   90.00
#
_symmetry.space_group_name_H-M   'P 1'
#
loop_
_entity.id
_entity.type
_entity.pdbx_description
1 polymer ?
#
loop_
_entity_poly.entity_id
_entity_poly.type
_entity_poly.pdbx_seq_one_letter_code
_entity_poly.pdbx_strand_id
1 'polypeptide(L)'
;MADVREYKMGRGQLKEYFYMPLIKLFAAILLGLIAAAVLFPITNDNAFEIATIALTVVFLKRLLPFLVIAIRHMRISNGVSFSIDKSSGKYQYCQGSTALLFEASQIKKVVKVVSPPKFDNRIDLLGFGDYFYWKITLTDDKMIAISCLVLDIENFFGMFLEQEKKIFVFPPLNTIS
;
A
#
# COMPACT_ATOMS: atom_id res chain seq x y z
N MET A 1 17.71 8.49 -26.78
CA MET A 1 16.78 9.21 -25.87
C MET A 1 16.88 8.55 -24.51
N ALA A 2 17.09 9.31 -23.44
CA ALA A 2 17.12 8.75 -22.08
C ALA A 2 15.70 8.28 -21.69
N ASP A 3 15.51 6.99 -21.42
CA ASP A 3 14.25 6.43 -20.88
C ASP A 3 14.29 6.54 -19.36
N VAL A 4 14.16 7.79 -18.88
CA VAL A 4 14.07 8.09 -17.45
C VAL A 4 12.61 8.17 -17.05
N ARG A 5 12.21 7.34 -16.09
CA ARG A 5 10.87 7.37 -15.49
C ARG A 5 10.97 7.82 -14.04
N GLU A 6 10.26 8.89 -13.72
CA GLU A 6 10.11 9.40 -12.35
C GLU A 6 8.78 8.92 -11.75
N TYR A 7 8.84 8.45 -10.52
CA TYR A 7 7.75 7.93 -9.73
C TYR A 7 7.61 8.77 -8.46
N LYS A 8 6.39 9.21 -8.18
CA LYS A 8 6.03 10.00 -7.00
C LYS A 8 4.59 9.74 -6.62
N MET A 9 4.24 10.06 -5.38
CA MET A 9 2.86 9.97 -4.94
C MET A 9 1.96 10.92 -5.75
N GLY A 10 1.18 10.33 -6.64
CA GLY A 10 0.25 11.04 -7.52
C GLY A 10 -1.21 10.87 -7.10
N ARG A 11 -2.08 11.71 -7.66
CA ARG A 11 -3.55 11.59 -7.46
C ARG A 11 -4.09 10.23 -7.89
N GLY A 12 -3.50 9.63 -8.95
CA GLY A 12 -3.85 8.28 -9.42
C GLY A 12 -3.61 7.23 -8.33
N GLN A 13 -2.44 7.25 -7.69
CA GLN A 13 -2.12 6.29 -6.64
C GLN A 13 -2.95 6.49 -5.37
N LEU A 14 -3.24 7.73 -5.00
CA LEU A 14 -4.19 7.99 -3.92
C LEU A 14 -5.60 7.47 -4.27
N LYS A 15 -6.03 7.62 -5.52
CA LYS A 15 -7.32 7.08 -5.99
C LYS A 15 -7.35 5.56 -5.87
N GLU A 16 -6.32 4.89 -6.35
CA GLU A 16 -6.26 3.44 -6.40
C GLU A 16 -6.12 2.80 -5.02
N TYR A 17 -5.20 3.29 -4.20
CA TYR A 17 -4.86 2.65 -2.93
C TYR A 17 -5.64 3.20 -1.73
N PHE A 18 -6.21 4.40 -1.81
CA PHE A 18 -6.94 5.00 -0.69
C PHE A 18 -8.43 5.18 -0.98
N TYR A 19 -8.79 5.96 -2.00
CA TYR A 19 -10.19 6.29 -2.24
C TYR A 19 -11.01 5.09 -2.73
N MET A 20 -10.46 4.26 -3.62
CA MET A 20 -11.18 3.11 -4.17
C MET A 20 -11.51 2.05 -3.11
N PRO A 21 -10.59 1.64 -2.21
CA PRO A 21 -10.93 0.77 -1.08
C PRO A 21 -11.99 1.37 -0.16
N LEU A 22 -11.94 2.67 0.13
CA LEU A 22 -12.96 3.35 0.93
C LEU A 22 -14.34 3.33 0.26
N ILE A 23 -14.40 3.57 -1.05
CA ILE A 23 -15.66 3.49 -1.82
C ILE A 23 -16.21 2.06 -1.81
N LYS A 24 -15.36 1.05 -2.03
CA LYS A 24 -15.75 -0.37 -1.96
C LYS A 24 -16.29 -0.73 -0.57
N LEU A 25 -15.62 -0.27 0.50
CA LEU A 25 -16.07 -0.48 1.88
C LEU A 25 -17.42 0.20 2.13
N PHE A 26 -17.59 1.44 1.70
CA PHE A 26 -18.86 2.16 1.84
C PHE A 26 -20.01 1.46 1.09
N ALA A 27 -19.76 1.02 -0.15
CA ALA A 27 -20.73 0.25 -0.93
C ALA A 27 -21.10 -1.08 -0.23
N ALA A 28 -20.13 -1.79 0.33
CA ALA A 28 -20.37 -3.03 1.08
C ALA A 28 -21.21 -2.80 2.34
N ILE A 29 -20.96 -1.69 3.08
CA ILE A 29 -21.78 -1.30 4.23
C ILE A 29 -23.21 -1.00 3.79
N LEU A 30 -23.40 -0.21 2.73
CA LEU A 30 -24.72 0.15 2.21
C LEU A 30 -25.53 -1.10 1.80
N LEU A 31 -24.90 -2.02 1.07
CA LEU A 31 -25.52 -3.29 0.67
C LEU A 31 -25.87 -4.16 1.88
N GLY A 32 -24.98 -4.22 2.88
CA GLY A 32 -25.23 -4.94 4.13
C GLY A 32 -26.42 -4.39 4.91
N LEU A 33 -26.56 -3.06 4.98
CA LEU A 33 -27.70 -2.40 5.62
C LEU A 33 -29.01 -2.66 4.87
N ILE A 34 -29.00 -2.58 3.54
CA ILE A 34 -30.18 -2.90 2.71
C ILE A 34 -30.59 -4.37 2.92
N ALA A 35 -29.64 -5.30 2.85
CA ALA A 35 -29.91 -6.71 3.08
C ALA A 35 -30.46 -6.96 4.50
N ALA A 36 -29.90 -6.30 5.51
CA ALA A 36 -30.39 -6.42 6.88
C ALA A 36 -31.84 -5.93 7.04
N ALA A 37 -32.18 -4.79 6.41
CA ALA A 37 -33.53 -4.23 6.44
C ALA A 37 -34.57 -5.12 5.72
N VAL A 38 -34.16 -5.89 4.71
CA VAL A 38 -35.04 -6.82 3.99
C VAL A 38 -35.17 -8.15 4.72
N LEU A 39 -34.08 -8.67 5.28
CA LEU A 39 -34.02 -10.04 5.82
C LEU A 39 -34.43 -10.13 7.29
N PHE A 40 -34.33 -9.04 8.05
CA PHE A 40 -34.63 -9.03 9.47
C PHE A 40 -35.75 -8.04 9.78
N PRO A 41 -36.70 -8.38 10.66
CA PRO A 41 -37.71 -7.46 11.15
C PRO A 41 -37.05 -6.45 12.10
N ILE A 42 -36.46 -5.40 11.54
CA ILE A 42 -35.89 -4.29 12.29
C ILE A 42 -37.04 -3.42 12.78
N THR A 43 -37.17 -3.28 14.10
CA THR A 43 -38.15 -2.38 14.74
C THR A 43 -37.48 -1.04 15.06
N ASN A 44 -38.26 0.03 15.19
CA ASN A 44 -37.72 1.34 15.57
C ASN A 44 -36.98 1.30 16.92
N ASP A 45 -37.40 0.40 17.82
CA ASP A 45 -36.86 0.30 19.18
C ASP A 45 -35.43 -0.25 19.24
N ASN A 46 -35.04 -1.08 18.27
CA ASN A 46 -33.71 -1.70 18.21
C ASN A 46 -32.85 -1.27 17.01
N ALA A 47 -33.41 -0.52 16.06
CA ALA A 47 -32.72 -0.09 14.85
C ALA A 47 -31.43 0.69 15.14
N PHE A 48 -31.49 1.62 16.10
CA PHE A 48 -30.34 2.44 16.47
C PHE A 48 -29.21 1.60 17.08
N GLU A 49 -29.53 0.75 18.06
CA GLU A 49 -28.56 -0.11 18.73
C GLU A 49 -27.86 -1.05 17.76
N ILE A 50 -28.63 -1.73 16.89
CA ILE A 50 -28.11 -2.63 15.87
C ILE A 50 -27.18 -1.88 14.91
N ALA A 51 -27.59 -0.70 14.44
CA ALA A 51 -26.78 0.13 13.55
C ALA A 51 -25.47 0.56 14.22
N THR A 52 -25.51 1.00 15.49
CA THR A 52 -24.31 1.38 16.25
C THR A 52 -23.36 0.19 16.39
N ILE A 53 -23.84 -0.98 16.83
CA ILE A 53 -23.00 -2.17 16.98
C ILE A 53 -22.37 -2.57 15.65
N ALA A 54 -23.15 -2.61 14.57
CA ALA A 54 -22.66 -2.94 13.23
C ALA A 54 -21.57 -1.96 12.76
N LEU A 55 -21.81 -0.65 12.90
CA LEU A 55 -20.84 0.38 12.54
C LEU A 55 -19.57 0.29 13.40
N THR A 56 -19.68 0.04 14.70
CA THR A 56 -18.52 -0.15 15.59
C THR A 56 -17.71 -1.38 15.19
N VAL A 57 -18.35 -2.50 14.89
CA VAL A 57 -17.65 -3.73 14.45
C VAL A 57 -16.95 -3.50 13.12
N VAL A 58 -17.61 -2.86 12.15
CA VAL A 58 -16.99 -2.53 10.85
C VAL A 58 -15.83 -1.56 11.03
N PHE A 59 -15.99 -0.53 11.88
CA PHE A 59 -14.95 0.42 12.18
C PHE A 59 -13.71 -0.26 12.73
N LEU A 60 -13.86 -1.06 13.80
CA LEU A 60 -12.74 -1.71 14.49
C LEU A 60 -12.06 -2.79 13.62
N LYS A 61 -12.83 -3.58 12.87
CA LYS A 61 -12.29 -4.72 12.11
C LYS A 61 -11.80 -4.38 10.70
N ARG A 62 -12.37 -3.35 10.06
CA ARG A 62 -12.08 -3.01 8.66
C ARG A 62 -11.45 -1.63 8.54
N LEU A 63 -12.16 -0.58 8.98
CA LEU A 63 -11.74 0.79 8.70
C LEU A 63 -10.48 1.18 9.47
N LEU A 64 -10.40 0.85 10.76
CA LEU A 64 -9.26 1.23 11.60
C LEU A 64 -7.94 0.60 11.12
N PRO A 65 -7.83 -0.73 10.89
CA PRO A 65 -6.61 -1.32 10.33
C PRO A 65 -6.23 -0.73 8.96
N PHE A 66 -7.23 -0.53 8.09
CA PHE A 66 -7.02 0.10 6.79
C PHE A 66 -6.42 1.50 6.93
N LEU A 67 -7.01 2.36 7.78
CA LEU A 67 -6.52 3.72 8.01
C LEU A 67 -5.10 3.72 8.58
N VAL A 68 -4.78 2.81 9.51
CA VAL A 68 -3.42 2.71 10.07
C VAL A 68 -2.39 2.39 8.98
N ILE A 69 -2.68 1.42 8.10
CA ILE A 69 -1.82 1.07 6.96
C ILE A 69 -1.72 2.25 5.99
N ALA A 70 -2.86 2.82 5.59
CA ALA A 70 -2.93 3.92 4.64
C ALA A 70 -2.12 5.14 5.12
N ILE A 71 -2.34 5.58 6.37
CA ILE A 71 -1.63 6.71 6.98
C ILE A 71 -0.13 6.43 7.03
N ARG A 72 0.28 5.20 7.38
CA ARG A 72 1.71 4.83 7.41
C ARG A 72 2.33 4.95 6.02
N HIS A 73 1.69 4.40 4.99
CA HIS A 73 2.15 4.52 3.62
C HIS A 73 2.19 5.98 3.15
N MET A 74 1.16 6.78 3.42
CA MET A 74 1.11 8.20 3.06
C MET A 74 2.24 9.00 3.72
N ARG A 75 2.48 8.78 5.03
CA ARG A 75 3.55 9.46 5.76
C ARG A 75 4.93 9.16 5.18
N ILE A 76 5.19 7.91 4.82
CA ILE A 76 6.48 7.50 4.23
C ILE A 76 6.62 8.00 2.79
N SER A 77 5.52 8.09 2.05
CA SER A 77 5.53 8.48 0.63
C SER A 77 5.57 10.00 0.43
N ASN A 78 5.24 10.78 1.45
CA ASN A 78 5.16 12.22 1.34
C ASN A 78 6.55 12.84 1.10
N GLY A 79 6.69 13.61 0.02
CA GLY A 79 7.97 14.20 -0.37
C GLY A 79 9.02 13.19 -0.84
N VAL A 80 8.61 11.95 -1.15
CA VAL A 80 9.49 10.93 -1.75
C VAL A 80 9.30 10.89 -3.26
N SER A 81 10.41 10.84 -3.98
CA SER A 81 10.44 10.49 -5.40
C SER A 81 11.48 9.39 -5.65
N PHE A 82 11.19 8.59 -6.67
CA PHE A 82 12.08 7.53 -7.12
C PHE A 82 12.18 7.60 -8.64
N SER A 83 13.39 7.59 -9.20
CA SER A 83 13.58 7.57 -10.64
C SER A 83 14.40 6.35 -11.07
N ILE A 84 14.05 5.85 -12.25
CA ILE A 84 14.74 4.75 -12.91
C ILE A 84 15.17 5.24 -14.29
N ASP A 85 16.48 5.31 -14.50
CA ASP A 85 17.05 5.48 -15.84
C ASP A 85 17.41 4.11 -16.40
N LYS A 86 16.57 3.59 -17.30
CA LYS A 86 16.79 2.27 -17.88
C LYS A 86 17.97 2.23 -18.85
N SER A 87 18.38 3.37 -19.39
CA SER A 87 19.48 3.44 -20.35
C SER A 87 20.83 3.32 -19.66
N SER A 88 20.97 3.91 -18.47
CA SER A 88 22.19 3.86 -17.68
C SER A 88 22.18 2.82 -16.55
N GLY A 89 21.02 2.22 -16.25
CA GLY A 89 20.86 1.30 -15.11
C GLY A 89 21.00 2.00 -13.76
N LYS A 90 20.77 3.31 -13.73
CA LYS A 90 20.86 4.15 -12.53
C LYS A 90 19.50 4.37 -11.90
N TYR A 91 19.52 4.40 -10.59
CA TYR A 91 18.37 4.63 -9.73
C TYR A 91 18.65 5.84 -8.86
N GLN A 92 17.61 6.66 -8.67
CA GLN A 92 17.68 7.79 -7.75
C GLN A 92 16.52 7.70 -6.77
N TYR A 93 16.84 7.74 -5.48
CA TYR A 93 15.87 7.86 -4.40
C TYR A 93 16.02 9.22 -3.74
N CYS A 94 14.93 9.97 -3.63
CA CYS A 94 14.92 11.29 -2.97
C CYS A 94 13.87 11.29 -1.86
N GLN A 95 14.25 11.79 -0.68
CA GLN A 95 13.37 12.01 0.46
C GLN A 95 13.80 13.29 1.19
N GLY A 96 13.00 14.35 1.05
CA GLY A 96 13.37 15.66 1.59
C GLY A 96 14.70 16.15 1.01
N SER A 97 15.69 16.45 1.85
CA SER A 97 17.04 16.85 1.44
C SER A 97 17.98 15.68 1.13
N THR A 98 17.57 14.45 1.43
CA THR A 98 18.41 13.26 1.21
C THR A 98 18.17 12.75 -0.20
N ALA A 99 19.24 12.67 -0.99
CA ALA A 99 19.24 12.03 -2.30
C ALA A 99 20.28 10.91 -2.31
N LEU A 100 19.87 9.73 -2.77
CA LEU A 100 20.74 8.58 -2.95
C LEU A 100 20.70 8.16 -4.42
N LEU A 101 21.86 8.22 -5.06
CA LEU A 101 22.07 7.70 -6.40
C LEU A 101 22.79 6.36 -6.30
N PHE A 102 22.29 5.34 -6.99
CA PHE A 102 22.90 4.01 -7.00
C PHE A 102 22.67 3.30 -8.33
N GLU A 103 23.56 2.37 -8.65
CA GLU A 103 23.52 1.53 -9.84
C GLU A 103 22.93 0.15 -9.54
N ALA A 104 22.47 -0.56 -10.57
CA ALA A 104 21.96 -1.93 -10.44
C ALA A 104 22.97 -2.88 -9.76
N SER A 105 24.27 -2.69 -10.04
CA SER A 105 25.39 -3.46 -9.46
C SER A 105 25.50 -3.30 -7.94
N GLN A 106 24.99 -2.21 -7.38
CA GLN A 106 25.01 -1.93 -5.94
C GLN A 106 23.78 -2.50 -5.22
N ILE A 107 22.84 -3.13 -5.93
CA ILE A 107 21.67 -3.72 -5.31
C ILE A 107 21.96 -5.16 -4.92
N LYS A 108 22.00 -5.40 -3.61
CA LYS A 108 22.19 -6.73 -3.03
C LYS A 108 20.90 -7.56 -3.11
N LYS A 109 19.74 -6.96 -2.86
CA LYS A 109 18.45 -7.66 -2.82
C LYS A 109 17.26 -6.73 -3.05
N VAL A 110 16.25 -7.20 -3.79
CA VAL A 110 14.94 -6.53 -3.91
C VAL A 110 13.84 -7.50 -3.51
N VAL A 111 12.99 -7.06 -2.57
CA VAL A 111 11.86 -7.84 -2.08
C VAL A 111 10.57 -7.04 -2.24
N LYS A 112 9.54 -7.63 -2.86
CA LYS A 112 8.18 -7.10 -2.82
C LYS A 112 7.48 -7.63 -1.58
N VAL A 113 7.25 -6.76 -0.60
CA VAL A 113 6.54 -7.16 0.63
C VAL A 113 5.06 -6.91 0.41
N VAL A 114 4.27 -7.98 0.48
CA VAL A 114 2.84 -7.99 0.15
C VAL A 114 2.02 -8.58 1.30
N SER A 115 0.73 -8.27 1.30
CA SER A 115 -0.24 -8.81 2.24
C SER A 115 -0.54 -10.30 1.95
N PRO A 116 -1.12 -11.06 2.90
CA PRO A 116 -1.52 -12.44 2.65
C PRO A 116 -2.53 -12.59 1.50
N PRO A 117 -3.58 -11.74 1.38
CA PRO A 117 -4.49 -11.80 0.24
C PRO A 117 -3.78 -11.68 -1.11
N LYS A 118 -2.82 -10.76 -1.24
CA LYS A 118 -2.10 -10.53 -2.49
C LYS A 118 -1.04 -11.58 -2.80
N PHE A 119 -0.37 -12.12 -1.77
CA PHE A 119 0.60 -13.21 -1.93
C PHE A 119 -0.06 -14.52 -2.38
N ASP A 120 -1.17 -14.88 -1.73
CA ASP A 120 -1.86 -16.16 -1.97
C ASP A 120 -2.93 -16.07 -3.07
N ASN A 121 -3.09 -14.92 -3.73
CA ASN A 121 -4.21 -14.60 -4.66
C ASN A 121 -5.60 -14.90 -4.06
N ARG A 122 -5.79 -14.57 -2.78
CA ARG A 122 -7.08 -14.73 -2.07
C ARG A 122 -7.91 -13.46 -2.17
N ILE A 123 -9.22 -13.61 -2.00
CA ILE A 123 -10.16 -12.49 -1.92
C ILE A 123 -9.77 -11.59 -0.75
N ASP A 124 -9.47 -10.33 -1.05
CA ASP A 124 -9.23 -9.31 -0.05
C ASP A 124 -10.54 -8.76 0.50
N LEU A 125 -11.08 -9.45 1.50
CA LEU A 125 -12.29 -8.97 2.17
C LEU A 125 -12.02 -7.68 2.97
N LEU A 126 -10.78 -7.45 3.42
CA LEU A 126 -10.45 -6.36 4.36
C LEU A 126 -10.08 -5.05 3.64
N GLY A 127 -9.84 -5.08 2.33
CA GLY A 127 -9.59 -3.89 1.50
C GLY A 127 -8.20 -3.28 1.68
N PHE A 128 -7.31 -3.94 2.42
CA PHE A 128 -5.91 -3.54 2.58
C PHE A 128 -4.92 -4.52 1.95
N GLY A 129 -5.42 -5.55 1.30
CA GLY A 129 -4.64 -6.56 0.59
C GLY A 129 -3.83 -5.96 -0.56
N ASP A 130 -4.30 -4.86 -1.13
CA ASP A 130 -3.65 -4.19 -2.26
C ASP A 130 -2.34 -3.49 -1.88
N TYR A 131 -2.17 -3.09 -0.60
CA TYR A 131 -0.96 -2.42 -0.13
C TYR A 131 0.28 -3.32 -0.20
N PHE A 132 1.37 -2.74 -0.70
CA PHE A 132 2.68 -3.36 -0.72
C PHE A 132 3.79 -2.31 -0.67
N TYR A 133 5.00 -2.74 -0.40
CA TYR A 133 6.18 -1.91 -0.58
C TYR A 133 7.36 -2.71 -1.14
N TRP A 134 8.24 -2.02 -1.84
CA TRP A 134 9.53 -2.54 -2.28
C TRP A 134 10.55 -2.34 -1.19
N LYS A 135 11.26 -3.39 -0.81
CA LYS A 135 12.44 -3.33 0.07
C LYS A 135 13.68 -3.57 -0.78
N ILE A 136 14.45 -2.52 -0.99
CA ILE A 136 15.72 -2.55 -1.73
C ILE A 136 16.84 -2.52 -0.70
N THR A 137 17.70 -3.53 -0.71
CA THR A 137 18.90 -3.60 0.13
C THR A 137 20.11 -3.44 -0.78
N LEU A 138 20.98 -2.49 -0.46
CA LEU A 138 22.22 -2.23 -1.20
C LEU A 138 23.38 -3.07 -0.65
N THR A 139 24.51 -3.08 -1.36
CA THR A 139 25.71 -3.82 -0.98
C THR A 139 26.38 -3.26 0.28
N ASP A 140 26.16 -2.00 0.61
CA ASP A 140 26.58 -1.35 1.87
C ASP A 140 25.55 -1.53 3.00
N ASP A 141 24.61 -2.47 2.84
CA ASP A 141 23.51 -2.78 3.76
C ASP A 141 22.54 -1.63 4.05
N LYS A 142 22.60 -0.53 3.29
CA LYS A 142 21.54 0.48 3.29
C LYS A 142 20.24 -0.11 2.75
N MET A 143 19.13 0.30 3.34
CA MET A 143 17.80 -0.20 3.00
C MET A 143 16.87 0.96 2.64
N ILE A 144 16.21 0.79 1.50
CA ILE A 144 15.21 1.71 0.98
C ILE A 144 13.88 0.97 0.89
N ALA A 145 12.86 1.47 1.58
CA ALA A 145 11.49 1.02 1.53
C ALA A 145 10.65 1.99 0.71
N ILE A 146 10.16 1.54 -0.44
CA ILE A 146 9.35 2.34 -1.36
C ILE A 146 7.91 1.82 -1.36
N SER A 147 7.00 2.64 -0.85
CA SER A 147 5.56 2.37 -0.82
C SER A 147 4.98 2.24 -2.24
N CYS A 148 3.95 1.40 -2.41
CA CYS A 148 3.14 1.34 -3.63
C CYS A 148 2.53 2.69 -4.04
N LEU A 149 2.34 3.61 -3.07
CA LEU A 149 1.88 4.97 -3.38
C LEU A 149 2.91 5.77 -4.21
N VAL A 150 4.19 5.43 -4.13
CA VAL A 150 5.26 6.04 -4.92
C VAL A 150 5.53 5.19 -6.15
N LEU A 151 5.81 3.90 -5.95
CA LEU A 151 6.27 2.99 -7.00
C LEU A 151 5.34 1.78 -7.11
N ASP A 152 4.45 1.85 -8.10
CA ASP A 152 3.59 0.74 -8.48
C ASP A 152 4.01 0.19 -9.85
N ILE A 153 4.88 -0.81 -9.81
CA ILE A 153 5.32 -1.56 -10.98
C ILE A 153 5.21 -3.04 -10.66
N GLU A 154 5.06 -3.87 -11.71
CA GLU A 154 5.03 -5.32 -11.54
C GLU A 154 6.43 -5.87 -11.31
N ASN A 155 7.38 -5.43 -12.14
CA ASN A 155 8.74 -5.95 -12.17
C ASN A 155 9.78 -4.86 -11.91
N PHE A 156 10.71 -5.14 -11.00
CA PHE A 156 11.89 -4.30 -10.78
C PHE A 156 12.93 -4.64 -11.85
N PHE A 157 13.39 -3.65 -12.62
CA PHE A 157 14.21 -3.88 -13.81
C PHE A 157 15.49 -4.67 -13.50
N GLY A 158 15.71 -5.76 -14.24
CA GLY A 158 16.96 -6.52 -14.22
C GLY A 158 17.23 -7.34 -12.96
N MET A 159 16.25 -7.49 -12.06
CA MET A 159 16.44 -8.12 -10.75
C MET A 159 15.44 -9.26 -10.51
N PHE A 160 15.91 -10.37 -9.94
CA PHE A 160 15.02 -11.45 -9.51
C PHE A 160 14.16 -10.97 -8.33
N LEU A 161 12.85 -11.14 -8.45
CA LEU A 161 11.89 -10.62 -7.49
C LEU A 161 11.57 -11.69 -6.45
N GLU A 162 12.07 -11.49 -5.25
CA GLU A 162 11.55 -12.21 -4.10
C GLU A 162 10.27 -11.53 -3.61
N GLN A 163 9.28 -12.33 -3.22
CA GLN A 163 8.10 -11.85 -2.53
C GLN A 163 8.13 -12.28 -1.07
N GLU A 164 7.79 -11.36 -0.17
CA GLU A 164 7.68 -11.63 1.26
C GLU A 164 6.25 -11.36 1.71
N LYS A 165 5.69 -12.30 2.49
CA LYS A 165 4.33 -12.22 3.01
C LYS A 165 4.33 -11.61 4.42
N LYS A 166 3.58 -10.52 4.62
CA LYS A 166 3.36 -9.92 5.96
C LYS A 166 1.91 -9.59 6.20
N ILE A 167 1.41 -9.93 7.40
CA ILE A 167 0.03 -9.63 7.81
C ILE A 167 -0.26 -8.13 7.71
N PHE A 168 0.63 -7.30 8.25
CA PHE A 168 0.58 -5.85 8.11
C PHE A 168 1.78 -5.37 7.31
N VAL A 169 1.49 -4.77 6.17
CA VAL A 169 2.51 -4.39 5.19
C VAL A 169 3.03 -2.99 5.52
N PHE A 170 3.53 -2.78 6.74
CA PHE A 170 4.07 -1.49 7.14
C PHE A 170 5.47 -1.30 6.57
N PRO A 171 5.71 -0.27 5.74
CA PRO A 171 7.05 0.00 5.27
C PRO A 171 7.94 0.43 6.46
N PRO A 172 9.14 -0.15 6.60
CA PRO A 172 10.11 0.28 7.60
C PRO A 172 10.65 1.67 7.27
N LEU A 173 11.33 2.29 8.23
CA LEU A 173 12.09 3.52 7.97
C LEU A 173 13.37 3.17 7.19
N ASN A 174 13.79 4.06 6.30
CA ASN A 174 14.98 3.87 5.49
C ASN A 174 16.25 4.06 6.32
N THR A 175 17.32 3.34 5.99
CA THR A 175 18.62 3.39 6.67
C THR A 175 19.67 4.03 5.77
N ILE A 176 19.39 5.25 5.27
CA ILE A 176 20.22 5.92 4.23
C ILE A 176 21.35 6.77 4.85
N SER A 177 21.49 6.77 6.19
CA SER A 177 22.55 7.49 6.93
C SER A 177 23.95 7.01 6.60
#